data_AF-A0A950U3L1-F1
#
_entry.id   AF-A0A950U3L1-F1
#
_cell.length_a   1.000
_cell.length_b   1.000
_cell.length_c   1.000
_cell.angle_alpha   90.00
_cell.angle_beta   90.00
_cell.angle_gamma   90.00
#
_symmetry.space_group_name_H-M   'P 1'
#
loop_
_entity.id
_entity.type
_entity.pdbx_description
1 polymer ?
#
loop_
_entity_poly.entity_id
_entity_poly.type
_entity_poly.pdbx_seq_one_letter_code
_entity_poly.pdbx_strand_id
1 'polypeptide(L)'
;MAVPPKPPVGASRNALESWLAAAVEADATLRNNVLHNTHATLEQLVGRKVPGDIKVVAIEEVPTDLYLVRRFEGAVEPAEPEGTEAQMLRTSIHVIAMQQPGFWEKVAENPKAVLAAELRLNLPPQVNVHVLDETANLAYLVLHHPPHLQGWQPPPAIRQQIMLKR
;
A
#
# COMPACT_ATOMS: atom_id res chain seq x y z
N MET A 1 17.92 4.90 -22.07
CA MET A 1 17.02 4.23 -21.10
C MET A 1 17.65 4.37 -19.73
N ALA A 2 16.98 5.06 -18.79
CA ALA A 2 17.47 5.14 -17.43
C ALA A 2 17.31 3.75 -16.79
N VAL A 3 18.40 3.20 -16.26
CA VAL A 3 18.33 1.97 -15.46
C VAL A 3 17.63 2.34 -14.16
N PRO A 4 16.51 1.68 -13.79
CA PRO A 4 15.87 1.96 -12.51
C PRO A 4 16.89 1.75 -11.38
N PRO A 5 16.87 2.58 -10.32
CA PRO A 5 17.75 2.40 -9.17
C PRO A 5 17.58 0.99 -8.60
N LYS A 6 18.59 0.47 -7.90
CA LYS A 6 18.49 -0.87 -7.28
C LYS A 6 17.30 -0.94 -6.31
N PRO A 7 16.62 -2.11 -6.20
CA PRO A 7 15.53 -2.27 -5.26
C PRO A 7 15.99 -2.07 -3.81
N PRO A 8 15.13 -1.53 -2.93
CA PRO A 8 15.48 -1.24 -1.54
C PRO A 8 15.45 -2.53 -0.69
N VAL A 9 16.45 -3.40 -0.89
CA VAL A 9 16.54 -4.69 -0.18
C VAL A 9 16.69 -4.48 1.33
N GLY A 10 15.82 -5.12 2.11
CA GLY A 10 15.81 -4.99 3.57
C GLY A 10 15.07 -3.75 4.08
N ALA A 11 14.54 -2.92 3.18
CA ALA A 11 13.53 -1.95 3.54
C ALA A 11 12.18 -2.64 3.77
N SER A 12 11.30 -1.90 4.40
CA SER A 12 9.87 -2.15 4.49
C SER A 12 9.18 -2.41 3.15
N ARG A 13 8.01 -3.06 3.23
CA ARG A 13 7.15 -3.29 2.07
C ARG A 13 6.74 -2.00 1.36
N ASN A 14 6.44 -0.90 2.06
CA ASN A 14 5.98 0.30 1.35
C ASN A 14 7.09 0.93 0.50
N ALA A 15 8.34 0.90 0.97
CA ALA A 15 9.50 1.28 0.17
C ALA A 15 9.64 0.41 -1.10
N LEU A 16 9.40 -0.91 -0.97
CA LEU A 16 9.40 -1.82 -2.12
C LEU A 16 8.25 -1.51 -3.10
N GLU A 17 7.03 -1.31 -2.60
CA GLU A 17 5.86 -0.94 -3.41
C GLU A 17 6.08 0.39 -4.15
N SER A 18 6.62 1.40 -3.46
CA SER A 18 6.92 2.70 -4.08
C SER A 18 8.02 2.62 -5.13
N TRP A 19 9.09 1.84 -4.85
CA TRP A 19 10.15 1.62 -5.84
C TRP A 19 9.60 0.85 -7.06
N LEU A 20 8.80 -0.19 -6.82
CA LEU A 20 8.18 -0.98 -7.88
C LEU A 20 7.25 -0.11 -8.74
N ALA A 21 6.41 0.73 -8.13
CA ALA A 21 5.51 1.63 -8.86
C ALA A 21 6.27 2.53 -9.85
N ALA A 22 7.42 3.09 -9.45
CA ALA A 22 8.27 3.88 -10.34
C ALA A 22 9.00 3.02 -11.39
N ALA A 23 9.45 1.82 -11.02
CA ALA A 23 10.18 0.93 -11.91
C ALA A 23 9.28 0.36 -13.02
N VAL A 24 8.02 0.01 -12.71
CA VAL A 24 7.08 -0.56 -13.70
C VAL A 24 6.55 0.47 -14.69
N GLU A 25 6.57 1.77 -14.36
CA GLU A 25 6.29 2.85 -15.31
C GLU A 25 7.35 2.93 -16.41
N ALA A 26 8.61 2.67 -16.06
CA ALA A 26 9.74 2.72 -16.99
C ALA A 26 9.98 1.40 -17.73
N ASP A 27 9.43 0.27 -17.24
CA ASP A 27 9.66 -1.07 -17.78
C ASP A 27 8.37 -1.90 -17.83
N ALA A 28 7.77 -1.96 -19.02
CA ALA A 28 6.57 -2.74 -19.28
C ALA A 28 6.77 -4.26 -19.13
N THR A 29 7.99 -4.77 -19.34
CA THR A 29 8.31 -6.20 -19.13
C THR A 29 8.31 -6.51 -17.64
N LEU A 30 8.94 -5.64 -16.83
CA LEU A 30 8.89 -5.73 -15.38
C LEU A 30 7.45 -5.66 -14.88
N ARG A 31 6.65 -4.70 -15.38
CA ARG A 31 5.22 -4.57 -15.04
C ARG A 31 4.48 -5.89 -15.26
N ASN A 32 4.59 -6.47 -16.45
CA ASN A 32 3.94 -7.73 -16.79
C ASN A 32 4.40 -8.88 -15.88
N ASN A 33 5.71 -8.96 -15.59
CA ASN A 33 6.27 -9.99 -14.73
C ASN A 33 5.82 -9.85 -13.28
N VAL A 34 5.76 -8.62 -12.73
CA VAL A 34 5.27 -8.38 -11.37
C VAL A 34 3.81 -8.81 -11.23
N LEU A 35 2.96 -8.52 -12.22
CA LEU A 35 1.53 -8.82 -12.17
C LEU A 35 1.17 -10.29 -12.40
N HIS A 36 1.98 -11.02 -13.16
CA HIS A 36 1.66 -12.41 -13.54
C HIS A 36 2.59 -13.47 -12.96
N ASN A 37 3.81 -13.08 -12.58
CA ASN A 37 4.87 -13.94 -12.05
C ASN A 37 5.47 -13.34 -10.77
N THR A 38 4.61 -12.84 -9.87
CA THR A 38 5.01 -12.01 -8.71
C THR A 38 6.12 -12.64 -7.88
N HIS A 39 6.00 -13.91 -7.49
CA HIS A 39 7.02 -14.61 -6.72
C HIS A 39 8.39 -14.60 -7.40
N ALA A 40 8.48 -15.20 -8.59
CA ALA A 40 9.74 -15.30 -9.32
C ALA A 40 10.37 -13.92 -9.56
N THR A 41 9.55 -12.92 -9.86
CA THR A 41 9.99 -11.54 -10.06
C THR A 41 10.57 -10.94 -8.78
N LEU A 42 9.88 -11.08 -7.64
CA LEU A 42 10.39 -10.59 -6.35
C LEU A 42 11.67 -11.30 -5.93
N GLU A 43 11.77 -12.62 -6.13
CA GLU A 43 12.99 -13.37 -5.82
C GLU A 43 14.18 -12.86 -6.64
N GLN A 44 13.99 -12.60 -7.92
CA GLN A 44 15.02 -12.07 -8.81
C GLN A 44 15.44 -10.65 -8.42
N LEU A 45 14.48 -9.79 -8.07
CA LEU A 45 14.74 -8.39 -7.72
C LEU A 45 15.45 -8.24 -6.38
N VAL A 46 14.93 -8.93 -5.36
CA VAL A 46 15.31 -8.71 -3.96
C VAL A 46 16.41 -9.69 -3.53
N GLY A 47 16.66 -10.74 -4.32
CA GLY A 47 17.65 -11.78 -4.02
C GLY A 47 17.30 -12.64 -2.81
N ARG A 48 16.02 -12.66 -2.42
CA ARG A 48 15.49 -13.42 -1.29
C ARG A 48 14.30 -14.24 -1.73
N LYS A 49 14.24 -15.49 -1.27
CA LYS A 49 13.08 -16.34 -1.53
C LYS A 49 11.87 -15.86 -0.75
N VAL A 50 10.74 -15.76 -1.44
CA VAL A 50 9.45 -15.64 -0.77
C VAL A 50 9.08 -17.04 -0.28
N PRO A 51 8.72 -17.23 1.00
CA PRO A 51 8.27 -18.53 1.49
C PRO A 51 7.14 -19.09 0.61
N GLY A 52 7.27 -20.35 0.18
CA GLY A 52 6.37 -20.95 -0.82
C GLY A 52 4.92 -21.15 -0.33
N ASP A 53 4.71 -21.08 0.99
CA ASP A 53 3.42 -21.12 1.68
C ASP A 53 2.71 -19.76 1.72
N ILE A 54 3.41 -18.67 1.43
CA ILE A 54 2.83 -17.32 1.34
C ILE A 54 2.47 -17.06 -0.11
N LYS A 55 1.20 -16.84 -0.41
CA LYS A 55 0.77 -16.34 -1.73
C LYS A 55 0.92 -14.82 -1.76
N VAL A 56 1.69 -14.29 -2.71
CA VAL A 56 1.76 -12.85 -2.98
C VAL A 56 0.98 -12.51 -4.24
N VAL A 57 0.03 -11.57 -4.13
CA VAL A 57 -0.78 -11.08 -5.24
C VAL A 57 -0.42 -9.63 -5.54
N ALA A 58 0.23 -9.39 -6.68
CA ALA A 58 0.43 -8.02 -7.16
C ALA A 58 -0.85 -7.46 -7.77
N ILE A 59 -1.17 -6.22 -7.39
CA ILE A 59 -2.33 -5.48 -7.89
C ILE A 59 -1.82 -4.13 -8.36
N GLU A 60 -2.24 -3.73 -9.55
CA GLU A 60 -1.99 -2.39 -10.04
C GLU A 60 -3.20 -1.51 -9.76
N GLU A 61 -2.95 -0.36 -9.14
CA GLU A 61 -3.97 0.68 -9.03
C GLU A 61 -4.14 1.39 -10.36
N VAL A 62 -5.39 1.56 -10.77
CA VAL A 62 -5.78 2.38 -11.92
C VAL A 62 -6.54 3.61 -11.44
N PRO A 63 -6.70 4.67 -12.25
CA PRO A 63 -7.36 5.91 -11.81
C PRO A 63 -8.84 5.79 -11.39
N THR A 64 -9.40 4.60 -11.39
CA THR A 64 -10.77 4.33 -10.93
C THR A 64 -10.79 3.47 -9.69
N ASP A 65 -9.65 3.03 -9.16
CA ASP A 65 -9.61 2.02 -8.10
C ASP A 65 -8.53 2.36 -7.07
N LEU A 66 -8.94 2.39 -5.81
CA LEU A 66 -8.07 2.54 -4.65
C LEU A 66 -8.15 1.25 -3.83
N TYR A 67 -7.00 0.66 -3.49
CA TYR A 67 -6.93 -0.56 -2.68
C TYR A 67 -6.40 -0.25 -1.28
N LEU A 68 -7.24 -0.52 -0.28
CA LEU A 68 -6.88 -0.46 1.14
C LEU A 68 -6.57 -1.87 1.62
N VAL A 69 -5.36 -2.11 2.11
CA VAL A 69 -4.94 -3.42 2.58
C VAL A 69 -4.92 -3.45 4.11
N ARG A 70 -5.75 -4.30 4.72
CA ARG A 70 -5.66 -4.66 6.12
C ARG A 70 -4.57 -5.70 6.28
N ARG A 71 -3.45 -5.30 6.87
CA ARG A 71 -2.31 -6.16 7.08
C ARG A 71 -2.60 -7.25 8.11
N PHE A 72 -1.96 -8.40 7.93
CA PHE A 72 -1.98 -9.47 8.92
C PHE A 72 -1.28 -9.01 10.21
N GLU A 73 -1.93 -9.19 11.35
CA GLU A 73 -1.47 -8.66 12.66
C GLU A 73 -0.09 -9.20 13.09
N GLY A 74 0.33 -10.35 12.59
CA GLY A 74 1.66 -10.93 12.87
C GLY A 74 2.81 -10.36 12.01
N ALA A 75 2.54 -9.46 11.08
CA ALA A 75 3.58 -8.89 10.22
C ALA A 75 4.45 -7.88 10.99
N VAL A 76 5.77 -8.10 10.99
CA VAL A 76 6.75 -7.15 11.53
C VAL A 76 7.41 -6.43 10.36
N GLU A 77 7.26 -5.11 10.30
CA GLU A 77 7.93 -4.28 9.30
C GLU A 77 8.88 -3.27 9.95
N PRO A 78 9.99 -2.93 9.29
CA PRO A 78 10.82 -1.80 9.68
C PRO A 78 10.01 -0.50 9.72
N ALA A 79 10.31 0.37 10.69
CA ALA A 79 9.76 1.73 10.72
C ALA A 79 10.25 2.53 9.50
N GLU A 80 9.35 3.32 8.91
CA GLU A 80 9.64 4.09 7.69
C GLU A 80 9.50 5.60 7.94
N PRO A 81 10.38 6.42 7.33
CA PRO A 81 10.05 7.82 7.08
C PRO A 81 8.98 7.90 5.96
N GLU A 82 7.91 8.66 6.19
CA GLU A 82 6.88 8.93 5.18
C GLU A 82 7.49 9.60 3.93
N GLY A 83 7.09 9.15 2.73
CA GLY A 83 7.53 9.76 1.47
C GLY A 83 6.41 10.05 0.47
N THR A 84 5.37 9.21 0.38
CA THR A 84 4.28 9.36 -0.60
C THR A 84 2.90 9.53 0.05
N GLU A 85 1.94 10.08 -0.69
CA GLU A 85 0.55 10.24 -0.22
C GLU A 85 -0.15 8.91 0.04
N ALA A 86 0.13 7.89 -0.78
CA ALA A 86 -0.36 6.53 -0.56
C ALA A 86 0.20 5.94 0.76
N GLN A 87 1.48 6.16 1.04
CA GLN A 87 2.11 5.76 2.31
C GLN A 87 1.50 6.50 3.50
N MET A 88 1.31 7.81 3.39
CA MET A 88 0.65 8.61 4.43
C MET A 88 -0.78 8.12 4.67
N LEU A 89 -1.53 7.79 3.61
CA LEU A 89 -2.89 7.28 3.72
C LEU A 89 -2.91 5.95 4.48
N ARG A 90 -2.08 4.98 4.06
CA ARG A 90 -1.97 3.68 4.74
C ARG A 90 -1.59 3.82 6.21
N THR A 91 -0.61 4.66 6.51
CA THR A 91 -0.15 4.89 7.89
C THR A 91 -1.26 5.52 8.72
N SER A 92 -2.01 6.47 8.15
CA SER A 92 -3.14 7.11 8.82
C SER A 92 -4.26 6.13 9.14
N ILE A 93 -4.61 5.28 8.17
CA ILE A 93 -5.59 4.19 8.34
C ILE A 93 -5.14 3.23 9.45
N HIS A 94 -3.86 2.83 9.47
CA HIS A 94 -3.33 1.96 10.51
C HIS A 94 -3.42 2.59 11.91
N VAL A 95 -3.04 3.87 12.03
CA VAL A 95 -3.12 4.60 13.31
C VAL A 95 -4.55 4.70 13.83
N ILE A 96 -5.52 4.95 12.95
CA ILE A 96 -6.95 4.98 13.31
C ILE A 96 -7.42 3.59 13.74
N ALA A 97 -7.11 2.57 12.95
CA ALA A 97 -7.52 1.18 13.22
C ALA A 97 -7.02 0.67 14.59
N MET A 98 -5.81 1.08 15.01
CA MET A 98 -5.29 0.74 16.34
C MET A 98 -6.09 1.36 17.50
N GLN A 99 -6.78 2.48 17.27
CA GLN A 99 -7.50 3.23 18.30
C GLN A 99 -9.01 3.00 18.27
N GLN A 100 -9.54 2.60 17.12
CA GLN A 100 -10.95 2.40 16.89
C GLN A 100 -11.22 0.91 16.56
N PRO A 101 -11.55 0.09 17.57
CA PRO A 101 -12.08 -1.24 17.34
C PRO A 101 -13.29 -1.17 16.39
N GLY A 102 -13.38 -2.09 15.43
CA GLY A 102 -14.45 -2.05 14.43
C GLY A 102 -14.17 -1.16 13.21
N PHE A 103 -13.00 -0.50 13.15
CA PHE A 103 -12.70 0.42 12.04
C PHE A 103 -12.71 -0.28 10.68
N TRP A 104 -12.09 -1.45 10.57
CA TRP A 104 -12.02 -2.18 9.29
C TRP A 104 -13.39 -2.69 8.84
N GLU A 105 -14.26 -3.05 9.77
CA GLU A 105 -15.64 -3.44 9.51
C GLU A 105 -16.43 -2.25 8.92
N LYS A 106 -16.29 -1.05 9.51
CA LYS A 106 -16.89 0.18 8.96
C LYS A 106 -16.33 0.52 7.58
N VAL A 107 -15.02 0.38 7.38
CA VAL A 107 -14.37 0.63 6.10
C VAL A 107 -14.82 -0.37 5.04
N ALA A 108 -15.05 -1.63 5.40
CA ALA A 108 -15.58 -2.63 4.48
C ALA A 108 -17.05 -2.36 4.08
N GLU A 109 -17.87 -1.82 5.00
CA GLU A 109 -19.26 -1.48 4.73
C GLU A 109 -19.41 -0.23 3.86
N ASN A 110 -18.69 0.85 4.17
CA ASN A 110 -18.78 2.11 3.43
C ASN A 110 -17.43 2.86 3.41
N PRO A 111 -16.47 2.42 2.57
CA PRO A 111 -15.10 2.91 2.62
C PRO A 111 -15.02 4.42 2.35
N LYS A 112 -15.77 4.92 1.37
CA LYS A 112 -15.75 6.35 1.02
C LYS A 112 -16.25 7.23 2.17
N ALA A 113 -17.33 6.82 2.85
CA ALA A 113 -17.86 7.59 3.97
C ALA A 113 -16.86 7.63 5.13
N VAL A 114 -16.20 6.50 5.43
CA VAL A 114 -15.20 6.44 6.50
C VAL A 114 -13.97 7.28 6.15
N LEU A 115 -13.45 7.18 4.93
CA LEU A 115 -12.32 7.99 4.47
C LEU A 115 -12.63 9.50 4.51
N ALA A 116 -13.85 9.89 4.15
CA ALA A 116 -14.29 11.29 4.24
C ALA A 116 -14.38 11.76 5.71
N ALA A 117 -14.96 10.95 6.59
CA ALA A 117 -15.17 11.30 7.99
C ALA A 117 -13.87 11.33 8.82
N GLU A 118 -13.07 10.28 8.72
CA GLU A 118 -11.88 10.09 9.58
C GLU A 118 -10.64 10.78 9.00
N LEU A 119 -10.53 10.88 7.68
CA LEU A 119 -9.31 11.31 6.98
C LEU A 119 -9.50 12.56 6.11
N ARG A 120 -10.71 13.12 6.06
CA ARG A 120 -11.08 14.25 5.19
C ARG A 120 -10.74 13.98 3.71
N LEU A 121 -10.69 12.71 3.33
CA LEU A 121 -10.39 12.26 1.97
C LEU A 121 -11.70 12.09 1.20
N ASN A 122 -12.09 13.14 0.47
CA ASN A 122 -13.26 13.10 -0.40
C ASN A 122 -12.86 12.56 -1.77
N LEU A 123 -13.09 11.26 -1.98
CA LEU A 123 -12.81 10.62 -3.26
C LEU A 123 -13.88 10.97 -4.31
N PRO A 124 -13.48 11.13 -5.58
CA PRO A 124 -14.44 11.30 -6.67
C PRO A 124 -15.48 10.16 -6.76
N PRO A 125 -16.69 10.42 -7.28
CA PRO A 125 -17.74 9.39 -7.39
C PRO A 125 -17.31 8.15 -8.18
N GLN A 126 -16.48 8.32 -9.21
CA GLN A 126 -16.00 7.26 -10.10
C GLN A 126 -14.89 6.37 -9.51
N VAL A 127 -14.28 6.75 -8.37
CA VAL A 127 -13.22 5.96 -7.74
C VAL A 127 -13.86 4.87 -6.89
N ASN A 128 -13.63 3.59 -7.18
CA ASN A 128 -14.02 2.48 -6.32
C ASN A 128 -12.95 2.30 -5.23
N VAL A 129 -13.39 1.91 -4.04
CA VAL A 129 -12.47 1.59 -2.95
C VAL A 129 -12.64 0.11 -2.61
N HIS A 130 -11.54 -0.63 -2.73
CA HIS A 130 -11.48 -2.06 -2.45
C HIS A 130 -10.76 -2.25 -1.12
N VAL A 131 -11.34 -3.07 -0.25
CA VAL A 131 -10.74 -3.41 1.05
C VAL A 131 -10.28 -4.86 0.97
N LEU A 132 -8.98 -5.09 1.17
CA LEU A 132 -8.35 -6.39 1.03
C LEU A 132 -7.75 -6.83 2.37
N ASP A 133 -8.13 -8.01 2.83
CA ASP A 133 -7.62 -8.58 4.07
C ASP A 133 -6.48 -9.55 3.80
N GLU A 134 -5.33 -9.29 4.43
CA GLU A 134 -4.21 -10.22 4.44
C GLU A 134 -4.41 -11.33 5.48
N THR A 135 -3.79 -12.47 5.22
CA THR A 135 -3.75 -13.60 6.15
C THR A 135 -2.31 -14.04 6.35
N ALA A 136 -2.07 -15.00 7.22
CA ALA A 136 -0.74 -15.59 7.40
C ALA A 136 -0.10 -16.08 6.08
N ASN A 137 -0.94 -16.48 5.11
CA ASN A 137 -0.51 -17.10 3.85
C ASN A 137 -0.92 -16.28 2.61
N LEU A 138 -1.39 -15.03 2.79
CA LEU A 138 -1.81 -14.17 1.69
C LEU A 138 -1.36 -12.74 1.96
N ALA A 139 -0.49 -12.25 1.08
CA ALA A 139 -0.08 -10.86 1.05
C ALA A 139 -0.45 -10.23 -0.29
N TYR A 140 -0.82 -8.96 -0.26
CA TYR A 140 -1.02 -8.17 -1.46
C TYR A 140 0.21 -7.32 -1.73
N LEU A 141 0.45 -6.93 -2.97
CA LEU A 141 1.50 -5.98 -3.32
C LEU A 141 0.86 -4.95 -4.23
N VAL A 142 0.55 -3.78 -3.67
CA VAL A 142 -0.20 -2.76 -4.41
C VAL A 142 0.78 -1.79 -5.07
N LEU A 143 0.76 -1.76 -6.39
CA LEU A 143 1.51 -0.81 -7.21
C LEU A 143 0.71 0.48 -7.28
N HIS A 144 0.99 1.39 -6.34
CA HIS A 144 0.22 2.60 -6.15
C HIS A 144 0.47 3.63 -7.25
N HIS A 145 -0.56 3.98 -8.02
CA HIS A 145 -0.59 5.11 -8.96
C HIS A 145 -1.82 6.00 -8.71
N PRO A 146 -1.96 6.71 -7.57
CA PRO A 146 -3.25 7.30 -7.22
C PRO A 146 -3.28 8.81 -7.52
N PRO A 147 -3.76 9.27 -8.69
CA PRO A 147 -3.98 10.70 -8.92
C PRO A 147 -5.01 11.30 -7.95
N HIS A 148 -5.83 10.46 -7.29
CA HIS A 148 -6.86 10.88 -6.34
C HIS A 148 -6.31 11.34 -4.99
N LEU A 149 -5.05 10.98 -4.68
CA LEU A 149 -4.40 11.38 -3.44
C LEU A 149 -3.55 12.64 -3.61
N GLN A 150 -3.46 13.19 -4.82
CA GLN A 150 -2.63 14.35 -5.11
C GLN A 150 -3.01 15.57 -4.25
N GLY A 151 -2.03 16.07 -3.50
CA GLY A 151 -2.20 17.16 -2.55
C GLY A 151 -2.90 16.78 -1.24
N TRP A 152 -3.29 15.51 -1.06
CA TRP A 152 -3.92 15.08 0.18
C TRP A 152 -2.90 15.04 1.33
N GLN A 153 -3.38 15.42 2.51
CA GLN A 153 -2.62 15.38 3.75
C GLN A 153 -3.53 14.84 4.86
N PRO A 154 -3.00 14.03 5.78
CA PRO A 154 -3.78 13.55 6.90
C PRO A 154 -4.22 14.70 7.82
N PRO A 155 -5.35 14.54 8.53
CA PRO A 155 -5.78 15.52 9.54
C PRO A 155 -4.67 15.78 10.58
N PRO A 156 -4.54 17.01 11.12
CA PRO A 156 -3.44 17.37 12.02
C PRO A 156 -3.27 16.42 13.23
N ALA A 157 -4.37 15.95 13.81
CA ALA A 157 -4.34 15.01 14.92
C ALA A 157 -3.71 13.66 14.52
N ILE A 158 -4.09 13.13 13.36
CA ILE A 158 -3.51 11.89 12.83
C ILE A 158 -2.03 12.11 12.48
N ARG A 159 -1.69 13.23 11.83
CA ARG A 159 -0.31 13.59 11.51
C ARG A 159 0.57 13.65 12.77
N GLN A 160 0.09 14.25 13.85
CA GLN A 160 0.81 14.27 15.13
C GLN A 160 1.03 12.86 15.70
N GLN A 161 0.01 12.00 15.65
CA GLN A 161 0.13 10.64 16.13
C GLN A 161 1.12 9.80 15.31
N ILE A 162 1.17 10.00 13.98
CA ILE A 162 2.16 9.35 13.14
C ILE A 162 3.57 9.79 13.55
N MET A 163 3.79 11.08 13.80
CA MET A 163 5.09 11.61 14.25
C MET A 163 5.52 11.09 15.62
N LEU A 164 4.58 10.84 16.54
CA LEU A 164 4.85 10.32 17.88
C LEU A 164 5.15 8.81 17.92
N LYS A 165 4.80 8.07 16.85
CA LYS A 165 5.04 6.63 16.71
C LYS A 165 6.32 6.31 15.91
N ARG A 166 7.06 7.34 15.49
CA ARG A 166 8.42 7.24 14.92
C ARG A 166 9.45 7.16 16.05
#